data_AF-A0A965C855-F1
#
_entry.id   AF-A0A965C855-F1
#
_cell.length_a   1.000
_cell.length_b   1.000
_cell.length_c   1.000
_cell.angle_alpha   90.00
_cell.angle_beta   90.00
_cell.angle_gamma   90.00
#
_symmetry.space_group_name_H-M   'P 1'
#
loop_
_entity.id
_entity.type
_entity.pdbx_description
1 polymer ?
#
loop_
_entity_poly.entity_id
_entity_poly.type
_entity_poly.pdbx_seq_one_letter_code
_entity_poly.pdbx_strand_id
1 'polypeptide(L)'
;GNFLVLAESQPQALAACEAAIEAMRKVPNVIMPFPGGVVRSGSKVGSKYKTMFASTNDAFCPTLKGLTNTQLTPEIESVMEIVIDGLTDADIRKATYVGIKAACELGAANGIRRISAGNYGGKLGQFQYHLREIMNDKSLGELGNSGEAA
;
A
#
# COMPACT_ATOMS: atom_id res chain seq x y z
N GLY A 1 -3.82 -7.68 -3.51
CA GLY A 1 -3.08 -6.48 -3.97
C GLY A 1 -2.32 -5.85 -2.82
N ASN A 2 -1.49 -4.85 -3.08
CA ASN A 2 -0.87 -4.05 -2.02
C ASN A 2 -0.57 -2.63 -2.53
N PHE A 3 -0.36 -1.70 -1.61
CA PHE A 3 0.35 -0.45 -1.88
C PHE A 3 1.15 -0.01 -0.65
N LEU A 4 2.15 0.82 -0.90
CA LEU A 4 3.07 1.37 0.08
C LEU A 4 2.78 2.86 0.29
N VAL A 5 2.74 3.30 1.53
CA VAL A 5 2.73 4.70 1.95
C VAL A 5 4.11 5.07 2.45
N LEU A 6 4.72 6.08 1.83
CA LEU A 6 6.06 6.56 2.18
C LEU A 6 5.94 7.99 2.70
N ALA A 7 6.37 8.19 3.95
CA ALA A 7 6.19 9.44 4.68
C ALA A 7 7.44 9.90 5.43
N GLU A 8 7.42 11.15 5.88
CA GLU A 8 8.53 11.80 6.59
C GLU A 8 8.68 11.36 8.06
N SER A 9 7.71 10.62 8.59
CA SER A 9 7.81 10.07 9.93
C SER A 9 6.87 8.88 10.11
N GLN A 10 7.14 8.08 11.14
CA GLN A 10 6.33 6.91 11.47
C GLN A 10 4.88 7.27 11.87
N PRO A 11 4.60 8.32 12.68
CA PRO A 11 3.23 8.73 12.96
C PRO A 11 2.46 9.17 11.70
N GLN A 12 3.11 9.88 10.77
CA GLN A 12 2.49 10.32 9.52
C GLN A 12 2.16 9.15 8.58
N ALA A 13 3.08 8.18 8.44
CA ALA A 13 2.80 6.96 7.68
C ALA A 13 1.62 6.18 8.28
N LEU A 14 1.59 6.05 9.62
CA LEU A 14 0.51 5.35 10.31
C LEU A 14 -0.83 6.04 10.11
N ALA A 15 -0.90 7.35 10.32
CA ALA A 15 -2.13 8.13 10.15
C ALA A 15 -2.71 8.00 8.73
N ALA A 16 -1.84 8.02 7.72
CA ALA A 16 -2.23 7.82 6.33
C ALA A 16 -2.74 6.39 6.06
N CYS A 17 -2.09 5.38 6.63
CA CYS A 17 -2.57 4.00 6.53
C CYS A 17 -3.91 3.80 7.26
N GLU A 18 -4.09 4.35 8.46
CA GLU A 18 -5.36 4.28 9.20
C GLU A 18 -6.50 4.93 8.43
N ALA A 19 -6.28 6.12 7.85
CA ALA A 19 -7.25 6.77 6.97
C ALA A 19 -7.62 5.90 5.76
N ALA A 20 -6.62 5.27 5.12
CA ALA A 20 -6.85 4.33 4.03
C ALA A 20 -7.67 3.11 4.48
N ILE A 21 -7.33 2.50 5.61
CA ILE A 21 -8.02 1.32 6.15
C ILE A 21 -9.48 1.65 6.48
N GLU A 22 -9.76 2.80 7.09
CA GLU A 22 -11.13 3.24 7.38
C GLU A 22 -11.97 3.42 6.11
N ALA A 23 -11.37 3.93 5.04
CA ALA A 23 -12.04 4.00 3.73
C ALA A 23 -12.26 2.61 3.13
N MET A 24 -11.25 1.74 3.20
CA MET A 24 -11.29 0.39 2.61
C MET A 24 -12.24 -0.56 3.33
N ARG A 25 -12.47 -0.39 4.64
CA ARG A 25 -13.45 -1.15 5.43
C ARG A 25 -14.89 -1.02 4.92
N LYS A 26 -15.18 0.04 4.16
CA LYS A 26 -16.49 0.29 3.55
C LYS A 26 -16.66 -0.41 2.20
N VAL A 27 -15.58 -0.99 1.65
CA VAL A 27 -15.62 -1.75 0.41
C VAL A 27 -16.02 -3.19 0.75
N PRO A 28 -17.09 -3.74 0.17
CA PRO A 28 -17.45 -5.13 0.41
C PRO A 28 -16.40 -6.09 -0.16
N ASN A 29 -16.41 -7.34 0.30
CA ASN A 29 -15.63 -8.45 -0.26
C ASN A 29 -14.10 -8.31 -0.21
N VAL A 30 -13.58 -7.35 0.55
CA VAL A 30 -12.13 -7.19 0.80
C VAL A 30 -11.79 -7.26 2.27
N ILE A 31 -10.56 -7.68 2.57
CA ILE A 31 -9.97 -7.62 3.89
C ILE A 31 -8.55 -7.06 3.81
N MET A 32 -8.09 -6.46 4.93
CA MET A 32 -6.70 -6.07 5.14
C MET A 32 -6.14 -6.94 6.26
N PRO A 33 -5.53 -8.11 5.93
CA PRO A 33 -5.42 -9.23 6.86
C PRO A 33 -4.37 -9.06 7.97
N PHE A 34 -3.53 -8.03 7.88
CA PHE A 34 -2.48 -7.78 8.87
C PHE A 34 -3.02 -7.12 10.14
N PRO A 35 -2.27 -7.13 11.25
CA PRO A 35 -2.70 -6.47 12.49
C PRO A 35 -3.02 -4.99 12.26
N GLY A 36 -4.27 -4.62 12.53
CA GLY A 36 -4.77 -3.26 12.25
C GLY A 36 -4.84 -2.91 10.76
N GLY A 37 -4.62 -3.85 9.86
CA GLY A 37 -4.57 -3.66 8.41
C GLY A 37 -3.21 -3.17 7.86
N VAL A 38 -2.20 -2.97 8.72
CA VAL A 38 -0.93 -2.33 8.36
C VAL A 38 0.24 -3.31 8.48
N VAL A 39 1.12 -3.30 7.49
CA VAL A 39 2.38 -4.04 7.47
C VAL A 39 3.53 -3.07 7.70
N ARG A 40 4.35 -3.36 8.73
CA ARG A 40 5.54 -2.56 9.08
C ARG A 40 6.86 -3.19 8.66
N SER A 41 6.87 -4.49 8.38
CA SER A 41 8.11 -5.24 8.15
C SER A 41 8.60 -5.12 6.72
N GLY A 42 7.69 -5.24 5.74
CA GLY A 42 7.99 -5.37 4.31
C GLY A 42 8.82 -6.62 4.01
N SER A 43 8.53 -7.33 2.92
CA SER A 43 9.30 -8.51 2.55
C SER A 43 9.72 -8.51 1.09
N LYS A 44 10.87 -9.12 0.81
CA LYS A 44 11.32 -9.48 -0.53
C LYS A 44 11.54 -10.98 -0.62
N VAL A 45 11.45 -11.52 -1.84
CA VAL A 45 11.76 -12.93 -2.10
C VAL A 45 13.27 -13.15 -2.01
N GLY A 46 13.65 -14.24 -1.36
CA GLY A 46 15.03 -14.61 -1.09
C GLY A 46 15.63 -13.87 0.10
N SER A 47 16.88 -14.21 0.41
CA SER A 47 17.64 -13.68 1.52
C SER A 47 19.13 -13.81 1.26
N LYS A 48 19.95 -13.05 2.01
CA LYS A 48 21.39 -13.29 2.10
C LYS A 48 21.70 -14.66 2.72
N TYR A 49 20.78 -15.20 3.53
CA TYR A 49 20.89 -16.51 4.16
C TYR A 49 20.18 -17.58 3.32
N LYS A 50 20.90 -18.63 2.91
CA LYS A 50 20.42 -19.63 1.94
C LYS A 50 19.14 -20.37 2.35
N THR A 51 18.89 -20.51 3.66
CA THR A 51 17.73 -21.25 4.20
C THR A 51 16.46 -20.40 4.32
N MET A 52 16.54 -19.10 4.02
CA MET A 52 15.46 -18.15 4.28
C MET A 52 14.80 -17.72 2.96
N PHE A 53 13.54 -18.10 2.77
CA PHE A 53 12.79 -17.85 1.52
C PHE A 53 12.28 -16.41 1.38
N ALA A 54 12.15 -15.67 2.48
CA ALA A 54 11.77 -14.27 2.49
C ALA A 54 12.58 -13.52 3.55
N SER A 55 13.04 -12.32 3.23
CA SER A 55 13.71 -11.43 4.16
C SER A 55 13.13 -10.02 4.10
N THR A 56 13.60 -9.12 4.97
CA THR A 56 13.24 -7.70 4.88
C THR A 56 13.57 -7.12 3.52
N ASN A 57 12.71 -6.24 3.04
CA ASN A 57 12.93 -5.49 1.81
C ASN A 57 13.79 -4.25 2.12
N ASP A 58 15.09 -4.45 2.23
CA ASP A 58 16.06 -3.43 2.62
C ASP A 58 16.04 -2.18 1.72
N ALA A 59 15.65 -2.32 0.45
CA ALA A 59 15.48 -1.19 -0.46
C ALA A 59 14.45 -0.16 0.04
N PHE A 60 13.51 -0.57 0.90
CA PHE A 60 12.48 0.27 1.52
C PHE A 60 12.68 0.44 3.03
N CYS A 61 13.86 0.13 3.58
CA CYS A 61 14.17 0.35 5.00
C CYS A 61 14.83 1.74 5.20
N PRO A 62 14.18 2.70 5.87
CA PRO A 62 14.74 4.04 6.08
C PRO A 62 16.09 4.03 6.82
N THR A 63 16.24 3.14 7.80
CA THR A 63 17.47 2.99 8.60
C THR A 63 18.64 2.39 7.81
N LEU A 64 18.39 1.82 6.62
CA LEU A 64 19.41 1.19 5.78
C LEU A 64 19.70 1.97 4.50
N LYS A 65 19.15 3.18 4.32
CA LYS A 65 19.32 4.02 3.12
C LYS A 65 20.78 4.12 2.64
N GLY A 66 21.72 4.32 3.57
CA GLY A 66 23.15 4.46 3.26
C GLY A 66 23.91 3.14 3.05
N LEU A 67 23.25 1.99 3.23
CA LEU A 67 23.88 0.67 3.20
C LEU A 67 23.38 -0.22 2.05
N THR A 68 22.34 0.19 1.33
CA THR A 68 21.72 -0.59 0.26
C THR A 68 21.40 0.26 -0.96
N ASN A 69 21.01 -0.38 -2.06
CA ASN A 69 20.42 0.29 -3.22
C ASN A 69 18.98 0.72 -2.88
N THR A 70 18.88 1.77 -2.07
CA THR A 70 17.61 2.25 -1.56
C THR A 70 16.71 2.79 -2.68
N GLN A 71 15.41 2.56 -2.53
CA GLN A 71 14.38 3.18 -3.35
C GLN A 71 13.86 4.47 -2.71
N LEU A 72 14.36 4.85 -1.53
CA LEU A 72 13.85 5.96 -0.73
C LEU A 72 14.64 7.25 -1.00
N THR A 73 13.94 8.37 -1.08
CA THR A 73 14.56 9.69 -1.04
C THR A 73 14.96 10.05 0.40
N PRO A 74 15.88 11.03 0.60
CA PRO A 74 16.39 11.38 1.92
C PRO A 74 15.30 11.70 2.95
N GLU A 75 14.21 12.37 2.55
CA GLU A 75 13.12 12.80 3.42
C GLU A 75 12.18 11.69 3.90
N ILE A 76 12.22 10.48 3.32
CA ILE A 76 11.28 9.39 3.66
C ILE A 76 11.79 8.60 4.87
N GLU A 77 11.29 8.88 6.06
CA GLU A 77 11.72 8.20 7.30
C GLU A 77 10.80 7.05 7.73
N SER A 78 9.68 6.83 7.04
CA SER A 78 8.83 5.67 7.29
C SER A 78 8.17 5.13 6.02
N VAL A 79 8.08 3.81 5.94
CA VAL A 79 7.36 3.09 4.89
C VAL A 79 6.43 2.10 5.58
N MET A 80 5.15 2.16 5.22
CA MET A 80 4.15 1.19 5.65
C MET A 80 3.43 0.63 4.44
N GLU A 81 3.01 -0.61 4.53
CA GLU A 81 2.32 -1.33 3.46
C GLU A 81 0.91 -1.69 3.91
N ILE A 82 -0.04 -1.63 2.98
CA ILE A 82 -1.36 -2.21 3.16
C ILE A 82 -1.49 -3.36 2.15
N VAL A 83 -1.75 -4.55 2.66
CA VAL A 83 -2.05 -5.75 1.86
C VAL A 83 -3.56 -5.94 1.83
N ILE A 84 -4.07 -6.32 0.67
CA ILE A 84 -5.50 -6.41 0.35
C ILE A 84 -5.77 -7.79 -0.22
N ASP A 85 -6.62 -8.56 0.43
CA ASP A 85 -7.21 -9.77 -0.14
C ASP A 85 -8.66 -9.47 -0.50
N GLY A 86 -9.14 -9.97 -1.63
CA GLY A 86 -10.49 -9.74 -2.10
C GLY A 86 -11.02 -10.89 -2.95
N LEU A 87 -12.35 -10.98 -3.08
CA LEU A 87 -13.00 -12.06 -3.82
C LEU A 87 -12.83 -11.91 -5.34
N THR A 88 -12.74 -10.68 -5.84
CA THR A 88 -12.56 -10.39 -7.28
C THR A 88 -11.48 -9.34 -7.54
N ASP A 89 -10.98 -9.29 -8.78
CA ASP A 89 -10.06 -8.23 -9.26
C ASP A 89 -10.69 -6.83 -9.09
N ALA A 90 -11.99 -6.69 -9.38
CA ALA A 90 -12.72 -5.44 -9.23
C ALA A 90 -12.77 -4.97 -7.77
N ASP A 91 -13.01 -5.89 -6.82
CA ASP A 91 -13.01 -5.57 -5.39
C ASP A 91 -11.64 -5.04 -4.94
N ILE A 92 -10.55 -5.71 -5.36
CA ILE A 92 -9.18 -5.30 -5.02
C ILE A 92 -8.83 -3.95 -5.65
N ARG A 93 -9.21 -3.71 -6.92
CA ARG A 93 -8.99 -2.42 -7.60
C ARG A 93 -9.74 -1.29 -6.90
N LYS A 94 -11.01 -1.50 -6.53
CA LYS A 94 -11.82 -0.53 -5.80
C LYS A 94 -11.21 -0.22 -4.43
N ALA A 95 -10.82 -1.24 -3.66
CA ALA A 95 -10.16 -1.06 -2.37
C ALA A 95 -8.83 -0.30 -2.49
N THR A 96 -8.02 -0.64 -3.49
CA THR A 96 -6.76 0.05 -3.78
C THR A 96 -7.01 1.53 -4.10
N TYR A 97 -8.00 1.83 -4.95
CA TYR A 97 -8.36 3.21 -5.31
C TYR A 97 -8.78 4.02 -4.09
N VAL A 98 -9.75 3.54 -3.30
CA VAL A 98 -10.27 4.30 -2.16
C VAL A 98 -9.22 4.46 -1.06
N GLY A 99 -8.38 3.44 -0.83
CA GLY A 99 -7.29 3.50 0.13
C GLY A 99 -6.24 4.54 -0.24
N ILE A 100 -5.77 4.52 -1.49
CA ILE A 100 -4.79 5.51 -1.98
C ILE A 100 -5.39 6.92 -1.96
N LYS A 101 -6.65 7.08 -2.39
CA LYS A 101 -7.34 8.37 -2.36
C LYS A 101 -7.40 8.93 -0.94
N ALA A 102 -7.84 8.14 0.04
CA ALA A 102 -7.93 8.56 1.44
C ALA A 102 -6.56 8.89 2.06
N ALA A 103 -5.53 8.09 1.77
CA ALA A 103 -4.17 8.41 2.20
C ALA A 103 -3.71 9.76 1.60
N CYS A 104 -3.88 9.95 0.29
CA CYS A 104 -3.48 11.19 -0.38
C CYS A 104 -4.28 12.44 0.03
N GLU A 105 -5.51 12.29 0.52
CA GLU A 105 -6.34 13.40 1.02
C GLU A 105 -5.73 14.10 2.25
N LEU A 106 -4.95 13.39 3.07
CA LEU A 106 -4.15 14.02 4.13
C LEU A 106 -3.05 14.92 3.53
N GLY A 107 -2.55 14.58 2.34
CA GLY A 107 -1.69 15.44 1.53
C GLY A 107 -0.25 15.56 2.01
N ALA A 108 0.54 16.24 1.18
CA ALA A 108 1.97 16.43 1.39
C ALA A 108 2.32 17.30 2.62
N ALA A 109 1.39 18.14 3.09
CA ALA A 109 1.54 18.92 4.31
C ALA A 109 1.56 18.04 5.57
N ASN A 110 0.94 16.85 5.52
CA ASN A 110 0.98 15.85 6.58
C ASN A 110 2.10 14.80 6.36
N GLY A 111 3.12 15.16 5.57
CA GLY A 111 4.33 14.35 5.40
C GLY A 111 4.18 13.13 4.49
N ILE A 112 3.07 12.99 3.75
CA ILE A 112 2.91 11.92 2.76
C ILE A 112 3.63 12.32 1.48
N ARG A 113 4.70 11.60 1.15
CA ARG A 113 5.59 11.98 0.04
C ARG A 113 5.38 11.15 -1.20
N ARG A 114 5.11 9.85 -1.05
CA ARG A 114 4.97 8.96 -2.21
C ARG A 114 4.08 7.76 -1.90
N ILE A 115 3.31 7.37 -2.92
CA ILE A 115 2.65 6.07 -2.97
C ILE A 115 3.41 5.17 -3.94
N SER A 116 3.61 3.92 -3.56
CA SER A 116 4.23 2.90 -4.40
C SER A 116 3.49 1.57 -4.24
N ALA A 117 3.97 0.50 -4.86
CA ALA A 117 3.47 -0.86 -4.65
C ALA A 117 4.63 -1.86 -4.71
N GLY A 118 4.57 -2.85 -3.83
CA GLY A 118 5.45 -4.02 -3.85
C GLY A 118 5.08 -4.95 -5.01
N ASN A 119 6.09 -5.43 -5.73
CA ASN A 119 5.93 -6.44 -6.77
C ASN A 119 7.16 -7.35 -6.82
N TYR A 120 7.03 -8.48 -7.51
CA TYR A 120 8.10 -9.49 -7.66
C TYR A 120 8.58 -9.57 -9.12
N GLY A 121 8.69 -8.42 -9.79
CA GLY A 121 9.15 -8.33 -11.17
C GLY A 121 8.21 -8.95 -12.21
N GLY A 122 6.92 -9.11 -11.87
CA GLY A 122 5.91 -9.71 -12.75
C GLY A 122 6.04 -11.23 -12.95
N LYS A 123 6.90 -11.91 -12.17
CA LYS A 123 7.23 -13.33 -12.37
C LYS A 123 6.53 -14.31 -11.43
N LEU A 124 5.82 -13.81 -10.40
CA LEU A 124 5.26 -14.64 -9.33
C LEU A 124 3.73 -14.63 -9.30
N GLY A 125 3.12 -13.44 -9.32
CA GLY A 125 1.68 -13.27 -9.22
C GLY A 125 0.98 -13.32 -10.58
N GLN A 126 -0.23 -13.88 -10.62
CA GLN A 126 -1.09 -13.89 -11.81
C GLN A 126 -1.66 -12.51 -12.13
N PHE A 127 -1.86 -11.68 -11.11
CA PHE A 127 -2.48 -10.36 -11.22
C PHE A 127 -1.43 -9.24 -11.09
N GLN A 128 -1.60 -8.20 -11.89
CA GLN A 128 -0.80 -6.97 -11.81
C GLN A 128 -1.74 -5.77 -11.67
N TYR A 129 -1.66 -5.11 -10.52
CA TYR A 129 -2.48 -3.95 -10.19
C TYR A 129 -1.67 -2.67 -10.43
N HIS A 130 -1.70 -2.17 -11.67
CA HIS A 130 -0.97 -0.95 -12.02
C HIS A 130 -1.64 0.29 -11.40
N LEU A 131 -0.98 0.93 -10.44
CA LEU A 131 -1.55 2.06 -9.69
C LEU A 131 -2.00 3.20 -10.59
N ARG A 132 -1.25 3.51 -11.65
CA ARG A 132 -1.61 4.59 -12.58
C ARG A 132 -2.90 4.31 -13.33
N GLU A 133 -3.17 3.06 -13.67
CA GLU A 133 -4.44 2.67 -14.32
C GLU A 133 -5.59 2.78 -13.33
N ILE A 134 -5.42 2.21 -12.13
CA ILE A 134 -6.43 2.25 -11.06
C ILE A 134 -6.79 3.70 -10.71
N MET A 135 -5.81 4.56 -10.51
CA MET A 135 -6.05 5.95 -10.12
C MET A 135 -6.63 6.83 -11.24
N ASN A 136 -6.49 6.41 -12.50
CA ASN A 136 -7.10 7.09 -13.65
C ASN A 136 -8.50 6.56 -14.00
N ASP A 137 -8.91 5.41 -13.44
CA ASP A 137 -10.24 4.84 -13.65
C ASP A 137 -11.28 5.58 -12.80
N LYS A 138 -12.04 6.45 -13.46
CA LYS A 138 -13.08 7.27 -12.81
C LYS A 138 -14.26 6.45 -12.30
N SER A 139 -14.53 5.28 -12.89
CA SER A 139 -15.67 4.44 -12.48
C SER A 139 -15.50 3.93 -11.04
N LEU A 140 -14.23 3.76 -10.60
CA LEU A 140 -13.90 3.38 -9.23
C LEU A 140 -14.17 4.49 -8.20
N GLY A 141 -14.41 5.74 -8.62
CA GLY A 141 -14.82 6.83 -7.73
C GLY A 141 -16.32 6.87 -7.48
N GLU A 142 -17.14 6.51 -8.47
CA GLU A 142 -18.59 6.76 -8.49
C GLU A 142 -19.43 5.66 -7.83
N LEU A 143 -18.91 4.44 -7.73
CA LEU A 143 -19.58 3.26 -7.14
C LEU A 143 -19.86 3.35 -5.61
N GLY A 144 -19.76 4.53 -5.00
CA GLY A 144 -20.03 4.77 -3.57
C GLY A 144 -21.41 5.38 -3.25
N ASN A 145 -22.21 5.75 -4.26
CA ASN A 145 -23.47 6.49 -4.06
C ASN A 145 -24.77 5.68 -4.27
N SER A 146 -24.72 4.37 -4.49
CA SER A 146 -25.92 3.56 -4.78
C SER A 146 -26.46 2.79 -3.56
N GLY A 147 -26.29 3.31 -2.33
CA GLY A 147 -26.58 2.59 -1.09
C GLY A 147 -27.46 3.30 -0.05
N GLU A 148 -28.04 4.46 -0.34
CA GLU A 148 -29.05 5.09 0.51
C GLU A 148 -30.39 5.15 -0.24
N ALA A 149 -31.10 4.02 -0.26
CA ALA A 149 -32.53 3.94 -0.52
C ALA A 149 -33.07 2.57 -0.07
N ALA A 150 -33.34 2.43 1.23
CA ALA A 150 -34.43 1.63 1.82
C ALA A 150 -34.42 1.81 3.35
#